data_AF-A0A2D1QU46-F1
#
_entry.id   AF-A0A2D1QU46-F1
#
_cell.length_a   1.000
_cell.length_b   1.000
_cell.length_c   1.000
_cell.angle_alpha   90.00
_cell.angle_beta   90.00
_cell.angle_gamma   90.00
#
_symmetry.space_group_name_H-M   'P 1'
#
loop_
_entity.id
_entity.type
_entity.pdbx_description
1 polymer ?
#
loop_
_entity_poly.entity_id
_entity_poly.type
_entity_poly.pdbx_seq_one_letter_code
_entity_poly.pdbx_strand_id
1 'polypeptide(L)'
;SAQIPFSAWLPAAMAAPTPVSSLVHSSTLVTAGVYLMIRFNFLFNVNSNSMFLLKMSLITMVMAGINAFFETDLKKIIAFSTLSQLSMMMIIVSLNMFELAFFHLVMHAIFKSMLFLCAGLIIHFMNGIQDIRMLGNFFKNSPVIMSCMLISILSLIGFPFIGGFYSKDL
;
A
#
# COMPACT_ATOMS: atom_id res chain seq x y z
N SER A 1 3.76 -0.78 12.39
CA SER A 1 3.21 -1.09 11.05
C SER A 1 3.75 -2.43 10.60
N ALA A 2 3.21 -3.04 9.54
CA ALA A 2 3.70 -4.32 9.02
C ALA A 2 5.13 -4.16 8.48
N GLN A 3 6.12 -4.50 9.30
CA GLN A 3 7.54 -4.55 8.96
C GLN A 3 8.08 -5.90 9.40
N ILE A 4 9.20 -6.33 8.82
CA ILE A 4 9.92 -7.54 9.24
C ILE A 4 10.30 -7.36 10.71
N PRO A 5 10.10 -8.38 11.56
CA PRO A 5 9.64 -9.75 11.23
C PRO A 5 8.11 -9.91 11.12
N PHE A 6 7.33 -8.94 11.59
CA PHE A 6 5.86 -8.99 11.65
C PHE A 6 5.16 -8.49 10.37
N SER A 7 5.62 -8.92 9.19
CA SER A 7 5.01 -8.55 7.90
C SER A 7 3.97 -9.57 7.40
N ALA A 8 4.05 -10.83 7.85
CA ALA A 8 3.28 -11.95 7.29
C ALA A 8 1.75 -11.87 7.49
N TRP A 9 1.29 -11.16 8.52
CA TRP A 9 -0.14 -11.07 8.84
C TRP A 9 -0.93 -10.27 7.80
N LEU A 10 -0.30 -9.31 7.11
CA LEU A 10 -0.99 -8.41 6.21
C LEU A 10 -1.46 -9.11 4.92
N PRO A 11 -0.64 -9.93 4.24
CA PRO A 11 -1.11 -10.79 3.15
C PRO A 11 -2.15 -11.83 3.61
N ALA A 12 -2.00 -12.38 4.82
CA ALA A 12 -2.93 -13.36 5.36
C ALA A 12 -4.32 -12.76 5.66
N ALA A 13 -4.38 -11.48 6.04
CA ALA A 13 -5.63 -10.76 6.31
C ALA A 13 -6.52 -10.59 5.05
N MET A 14 -6.01 -10.87 3.86
CA MET A 14 -6.76 -10.75 2.61
C MET A 14 -7.81 -11.85 2.41
N ALA A 15 -7.97 -12.79 3.35
CA ALA A 15 -9.15 -13.64 3.42
C ALA A 15 -10.44 -12.85 3.69
N ALA A 16 -10.33 -11.68 4.35
CA ALA A 16 -11.44 -10.81 4.67
C ALA A 16 -12.16 -10.26 3.41
N PRO A 17 -13.44 -9.84 3.56
CA PRO A 17 -14.20 -9.24 2.46
C PRO A 17 -13.56 -7.92 1.99
N THR A 18 -13.74 -7.62 0.72
CA THR A 18 -13.05 -6.52 0.02
C THR A 18 -13.29 -5.13 0.63
N PRO A 19 -14.49 -4.78 1.15
CA PRO A 19 -14.70 -3.49 1.83
C PRO A 19 -13.96 -3.39 3.16
N VAL A 20 -13.77 -4.52 3.87
CA VAL A 20 -13.00 -4.55 5.12
C VAL A 20 -11.51 -4.38 4.80
N SER A 21 -11.01 -5.02 3.74
CA SER A 21 -9.63 -4.79 3.30
C SER A 21 -9.39 -3.34 2.84
N SER A 22 -10.34 -2.70 2.15
CA SER A 22 -10.20 -1.31 1.71
C SER A 22 -10.17 -0.30 2.87
N LEU A 23 -10.92 -0.57 3.93
CA LEU A 23 -10.94 0.33 5.09
C LEU A 23 -9.80 -0.02 6.04
N VAL A 24 -9.85 -1.21 6.64
CA VAL A 24 -8.98 -1.57 7.77
C VAL A 24 -7.54 -1.76 7.31
N HIS A 25 -7.32 -2.53 6.25
CA HIS A 25 -5.98 -2.98 5.87
C HIS A 25 -5.24 -2.04 4.90
N SER A 26 -5.90 -1.06 4.29
CA SER A 26 -5.22 -0.01 3.52
C SER A 26 -5.14 1.35 4.19
N SER A 27 -6.17 1.78 4.94
CA SER A 27 -6.29 3.18 5.34
C SER A 27 -6.08 3.47 6.82
N THR A 28 -6.48 2.56 7.73
CA THR A 28 -6.52 2.86 9.17
C THR A 28 -5.55 2.01 10.02
N LEU A 29 -5.65 0.68 9.97
CA LEU A 29 -4.92 -0.17 10.91
C LEU A 29 -3.41 -0.16 10.64
N VAL A 30 -3.02 -0.22 9.38
CA VAL A 30 -1.60 -0.37 9.02
C VAL A 30 -0.84 0.96 9.07
N THR A 31 -1.55 2.06 8.84
CA THR A 31 -1.05 3.44 8.91
C THR A 31 -0.99 3.97 10.34
N ALA A 32 -1.79 3.45 11.27
CA ALA A 32 -1.78 3.85 12.68
C ALA A 32 -0.38 3.76 13.32
N GLY A 33 0.38 2.72 12.98
CA GLY A 33 1.76 2.59 13.46
C GLY A 33 2.70 3.67 12.92
N VAL A 34 2.55 4.06 11.65
CA VAL A 34 3.33 5.16 11.04
C VAL A 34 2.92 6.49 11.67
N TYR A 35 1.63 6.71 11.84
CA TYR A 35 1.10 7.92 12.49
C TYR A 35 1.59 8.09 13.92
N LEU A 36 1.68 6.99 14.69
CA LEU A 36 2.28 7.02 16.03
C LEU A 36 3.75 7.48 15.96
N MET A 37 4.55 6.93 15.04
CA MET A 37 5.95 7.36 14.89
C MET A 37 6.07 8.84 14.51
N ILE A 38 5.17 9.36 13.66
CA ILE A 38 5.11 10.78 13.32
C ILE A 38 4.82 11.65 14.55
N ARG A 39 3.92 11.20 15.45
CA ARG A 39 3.59 11.93 16.69
C ARG A 39 4.72 11.90 17.72
N PHE A 40 5.50 10.83 17.74
CA PHE A 40 6.68 10.68 18.60
C PHE A 40 7.99 11.06 17.88
N ASN A 41 7.94 12.08 17.02
CA ASN A 41 9.08 12.54 16.22
C ASN A 41 10.35 12.84 17.04
N PHE A 42 10.20 13.35 18.27
CA PHE A 42 11.30 13.68 19.17
C PHE A 42 12.20 12.48 19.52
N LEU A 43 11.67 11.24 19.48
CA LEU A 43 12.45 10.02 19.72
C LEU A 43 13.37 9.63 18.55
N PHE A 44 13.07 10.14 17.35
CA PHE A 44 13.80 9.81 16.12
C PHE A 44 14.89 10.80 15.74
N ASN A 45 15.00 11.92 16.46
CA ASN A 45 16.14 12.85 16.34
C ASN A 45 17.49 12.20 16.74
N VAL A 46 17.48 11.03 17.38
CA VAL A 46 18.70 10.29 17.73
C VAL A 46 19.10 9.35 16.58
N ASN A 47 20.29 9.59 16.01
CA ASN A 47 20.80 8.89 14.81
C ASN A 47 20.76 7.35 14.85
N SER A 48 20.86 6.72 16.03
CA SER A 48 20.87 5.26 16.14
C SER A 48 19.50 4.64 15.80
N ASN A 49 18.42 5.26 16.29
CA ASN A 49 17.07 4.75 16.11
C ASN A 49 16.58 4.93 14.67
N SER A 50 16.89 6.08 14.06
CA SER A 50 16.57 6.35 12.66
C SER A 50 17.31 5.39 11.72
N MET A 51 18.61 5.14 11.95
CA MET A 51 19.38 4.18 11.14
C MET A 51 18.87 2.74 11.25
N PHE A 52 18.42 2.33 12.43
CA PHE A 52 17.81 1.01 12.61
C PHE A 52 16.50 0.89 11.81
N LEU A 53 15.62 1.89 11.91
CA LEU A 53 14.38 1.96 11.14
C LEU A 53 14.62 1.93 9.63
N LEU A 54 15.60 2.71 9.15
CA LEU A 54 15.96 2.74 7.73
C LEU A 54 16.33 1.35 7.22
N LYS A 55 17.21 0.63 7.94
CA LYS A 55 17.61 -0.73 7.55
C LYS A 55 16.42 -1.70 7.51
N MET A 56 15.59 -1.71 8.55
CA MET A 56 14.42 -2.60 8.60
C MET A 56 13.41 -2.28 7.50
N SER A 57 13.17 -0.99 7.23
CA SER A 57 12.25 -0.54 6.19
C SER A 57 12.73 -0.89 4.78
N LEU A 58 14.03 -0.74 4.48
CA LEU A 58 14.60 -1.13 3.19
C LEU A 58 14.45 -2.64 2.93
N ILE A 59 14.76 -3.47 3.94
CA ILE A 59 14.60 -4.93 3.82
C ILE A 59 13.12 -5.30 3.57
N THR A 60 12.19 -4.64 4.26
CA THR A 60 10.75 -4.87 4.05
C THR A 60 10.28 -4.48 2.66
N MET A 61 10.79 -3.38 2.12
CA MET A 61 10.41 -2.90 0.79
C MET A 61 10.82 -3.91 -0.28
N VAL A 62 12.06 -4.39 -0.21
CA VAL A 62 12.59 -5.38 -1.17
C VAL A 62 11.83 -6.69 -1.05
N MET A 63 11.61 -7.20 0.17
CA MET A 63 10.86 -8.43 0.39
C MET A 63 9.42 -8.35 -0.15
N ALA A 64 8.74 -7.22 0.09
CA ALA A 64 7.40 -6.99 -0.44
C ALA A 64 7.37 -6.99 -1.97
N GLY A 65 8.34 -6.34 -2.60
CA GLY A 65 8.47 -6.29 -4.05
C GLY A 65 8.67 -7.67 -4.67
N ILE A 66 9.59 -8.47 -4.11
CA ILE A 66 9.88 -9.82 -4.61
C ILE A 66 8.64 -10.72 -4.48
N ASN A 67 7.98 -10.72 -3.32
CA ASN A 67 6.79 -11.56 -3.12
C ASN A 67 5.62 -11.16 -4.02
N ALA A 68 5.47 -9.86 -4.32
CA ALA A 68 4.40 -9.39 -5.20
C ALA A 68 4.51 -9.96 -6.63
N PHE A 69 5.72 -10.27 -7.11
CA PHE A 69 5.91 -10.86 -8.45
C PHE A 69 5.48 -12.34 -8.53
N PHE A 70 5.55 -13.08 -7.42
CA PHE A 70 5.22 -14.51 -7.40
C PHE A 70 3.76 -14.80 -7.05
N GLU A 71 3.01 -13.80 -6.58
CA GLU A 71 1.63 -13.97 -6.17
C GLU A 71 0.65 -13.88 -7.35
N THR A 72 -0.37 -14.73 -7.31
CA THR A 72 -1.43 -14.80 -8.33
C THR A 72 -2.75 -14.19 -7.85
N ASP A 73 -2.95 -14.07 -6.54
CA ASP A 73 -4.18 -13.53 -5.97
C ASP A 73 -4.18 -11.99 -6.02
N LEU A 74 -5.18 -11.40 -6.65
CA LEU A 74 -5.26 -9.95 -6.86
C LEU A 74 -5.20 -9.16 -5.54
N LYS A 75 -5.90 -9.60 -4.49
CA LYS A 75 -5.87 -8.94 -3.18
C LYS A 75 -4.50 -9.01 -2.51
N LYS A 76 -3.79 -10.14 -2.64
CA LYS A 76 -2.43 -10.29 -2.07
C LYS A 76 -1.43 -9.39 -2.78
N ILE A 77 -1.52 -9.22 -4.11
CA ILE A 77 -0.67 -8.26 -4.82
C ILE A 77 -0.92 -6.83 -4.33
N ILE A 78 -2.19 -6.43 -4.15
CA ILE A 78 -2.51 -5.11 -3.60
C ILE A 78 -1.99 -4.98 -2.16
N ALA A 79 -2.05 -6.05 -1.37
CA ALA A 79 -1.53 -6.11 -0.01
C ALA A 79 0.01 -5.96 0.03
N PHE A 80 0.76 -6.71 -0.77
CA PHE A 80 2.22 -6.55 -0.85
C PHE A 80 2.63 -5.15 -1.31
N SER A 81 1.87 -4.55 -2.23
CA SER A 81 2.11 -3.14 -2.59
C SER A 81 1.68 -2.14 -1.51
N THR A 82 0.79 -2.46 -0.56
CA THR A 82 0.65 -1.63 0.66
C THR A 82 1.86 -1.76 1.56
N LEU A 83 2.42 -2.97 1.69
CA LEU A 83 3.59 -3.21 2.52
C LEU A 83 4.80 -2.42 2.02
N SER A 84 5.01 -2.37 0.70
CA SER A 84 6.09 -1.58 0.09
C SER A 84 5.90 -0.06 0.25
N GLN A 85 4.68 0.46 0.15
CA GLN A 85 4.43 1.89 0.38
C GLN A 85 4.54 2.27 1.86
N LEU A 86 4.12 1.39 2.77
CA LEU A 86 4.32 1.59 4.20
C LEU A 86 5.81 1.58 4.58
N SER A 87 6.61 0.72 3.94
CA SER A 87 8.06 0.78 4.12
C SER A 87 8.65 2.09 3.62
N MET A 88 8.16 2.63 2.49
CA MET A 88 8.55 3.97 2.02
C MET A 88 8.21 5.06 3.04
N MET A 89 7.02 5.04 3.63
CA MET A 89 6.66 5.98 4.72
C MET A 89 7.64 5.89 5.89
N MET A 90 8.07 4.68 6.25
CA MET A 90 9.00 4.47 7.36
C MET A 90 10.43 4.92 7.01
N ILE A 91 10.84 4.84 5.74
CA ILE A 91 12.09 5.44 5.24
C ILE A 91 12.02 6.96 5.41
N ILE A 92 10.93 7.61 4.98
CA ILE A 92 10.76 9.07 5.09
C ILE A 92 10.79 9.52 6.56
N VAL A 93 10.12 8.78 7.46
CA VAL A 93 10.17 9.03 8.91
C VAL A 93 11.59 8.90 9.45
N SER A 94 12.38 7.93 8.98
CA SER A 94 13.78 7.77 9.39
C SER A 94 14.71 8.90 8.90
N LEU A 95 14.32 9.59 7.82
CA LEU A 95 15.02 10.78 7.31
C LEU A 95 14.56 12.08 8.00
N ASN A 96 13.74 11.98 9.06
CA ASN A 96 13.18 13.10 9.81
C ASN A 96 12.24 14.03 9.00
N MET A 97 11.72 13.57 7.86
CA MET A 97 10.78 14.32 7.01
C MET A 97 9.32 13.99 7.37
N PHE A 98 8.92 14.29 8.61
CA PHE A 98 7.63 13.84 9.16
C PHE A 98 6.40 14.41 8.42
N GLU A 99 6.46 15.66 7.95
CA GLU A 99 5.36 16.27 7.18
C GLU A 99 5.14 15.58 5.83
N LEU A 100 6.24 15.22 5.15
CA LEU A 100 6.19 14.46 3.89
C LEU A 100 5.60 13.06 4.13
N ALA A 101 6.00 12.39 5.22
CA ALA A 101 5.47 11.08 5.57
C ALA A 101 3.95 11.12 5.82
N PHE A 102 3.47 12.17 6.48
CA PHE A 102 2.04 12.38 6.72
C PHE A 102 1.28 12.64 5.41
N PHE A 103 1.83 13.50 4.54
CA PHE A 103 1.25 13.76 3.22
C PHE A 103 1.15 12.47 2.40
N HIS A 104 2.23 11.68 2.33
CA HIS A 104 2.24 10.41 1.62
C HIS A 104 1.22 9.41 2.22
N LEU A 105 1.06 9.37 3.54
CA LEU A 105 0.08 8.54 4.23
C LEU A 105 -1.36 8.85 3.77
N VAL A 106 -1.72 10.14 3.70
CA VAL A 106 -3.05 10.57 3.25
C VAL A 106 -3.28 10.20 1.79
N MET A 107 -2.31 10.50 0.91
CA MET A 107 -2.42 10.18 -0.51
C MET A 107 -2.53 8.67 -0.74
N HIS A 108 -1.70 7.87 -0.06
CA HIS A 108 -1.73 6.42 -0.12
C HIS A 108 -3.11 5.86 0.30
N ALA A 109 -3.72 6.39 1.36
CA ALA A 109 -5.03 5.92 1.83
C ALA A 109 -6.13 6.10 0.76
N ILE A 110 -6.12 7.25 0.05
CA ILE A 110 -7.10 7.56 -0.99
C ILE A 110 -6.94 6.58 -2.17
N PHE A 111 -5.74 6.44 -2.71
CA PHE A 111 -5.54 5.61 -3.90
C PHE A 111 -5.65 4.11 -3.61
N LYS A 112 -5.21 3.65 -2.43
CA LYS A 112 -5.35 2.25 -2.05
C LYS A 112 -6.78 1.84 -1.76
N SER A 113 -7.58 2.70 -1.11
CA SER A 113 -9.00 2.41 -0.92
C SER A 113 -9.72 2.29 -2.26
N MET A 114 -9.41 3.18 -3.21
CA MET A 114 -9.90 3.10 -4.59
C MET A 114 -9.50 1.79 -5.30
N LEU A 115 -8.23 1.37 -5.17
CA LEU A 115 -7.73 0.09 -5.71
C LEU A 115 -8.49 -1.12 -5.14
N PHE A 116 -8.64 -1.19 -3.82
CA PHE A 116 -9.33 -2.32 -3.17
C PHE A 116 -10.82 -2.36 -3.49
N LEU A 117 -11.48 -1.21 -3.65
CA LEU A 117 -12.88 -1.15 -4.07
C LEU A 117 -13.05 -1.60 -5.53
N CYS A 118 -12.20 -1.15 -6.45
CA CYS A 118 -12.22 -1.60 -7.85
C CYS A 118 -11.96 -3.11 -7.95
N ALA A 119 -10.95 -3.60 -7.21
CA ALA A 119 -10.65 -5.02 -7.07
C ALA A 119 -11.86 -5.81 -6.54
N GLY A 120 -12.55 -5.28 -5.54
CA GLY A 120 -13.73 -5.91 -4.96
C GLY A 120 -14.88 -6.03 -5.94
N LEU A 121 -15.13 -5.00 -6.74
CA LEU A 121 -16.13 -5.06 -7.80
C LEU A 121 -15.76 -6.10 -8.86
N ILE A 122 -14.48 -6.15 -9.28
CA ILE A 122 -13.99 -7.16 -10.25
C ILE A 122 -14.22 -8.59 -9.72
N ILE A 123 -13.85 -8.85 -8.47
CA ILE A 123 -14.04 -10.16 -7.83
C ILE A 123 -15.53 -10.51 -7.74
N HIS A 124 -16.39 -9.54 -7.40
CA HIS A 124 -17.83 -9.75 -7.33
C HIS A 124 -18.42 -10.08 -8.72
N PHE A 125 -18.01 -9.37 -9.77
CA PHE A 125 -18.45 -9.65 -11.15
C PHE A 125 -17.98 -11.01 -11.67
N MET A 126 -16.88 -11.57 -11.14
CA MET A 126 -16.37 -12.90 -11.48
C MET A 126 -16.80 -13.98 -10.50
N ASN A 127 -17.93 -13.81 -9.81
CA ASN A 127 -18.48 -14.81 -8.90
C ASN A 127 -17.49 -15.26 -7.80
N GLY A 128 -16.64 -14.35 -7.31
CA GLY A 128 -15.69 -14.63 -6.23
C GLY A 128 -14.30 -15.09 -6.66
N ILE A 129 -14.01 -15.20 -7.97
CA ILE A 129 -12.68 -15.57 -8.46
C ILE A 129 -11.67 -14.44 -8.20
N GLN A 130 -10.55 -14.75 -7.55
CA GLN A 130 -9.50 -13.79 -7.16
C GLN A 130 -8.19 -13.94 -7.95
N ASP A 131 -8.01 -15.07 -8.63
CA ASP A 131 -6.79 -15.39 -9.38
C ASP A 131 -6.73 -14.58 -10.67
N ILE A 132 -5.67 -13.79 -10.83
CA ILE A 132 -5.48 -12.88 -11.96
C ILE A 132 -5.43 -13.64 -13.29
N ARG A 133 -4.99 -14.90 -13.29
CA ARG A 133 -4.90 -15.71 -14.51
C ARG A 133 -6.28 -15.97 -15.14
N MET A 134 -7.34 -15.92 -14.33
CA MET A 134 -8.72 -16.07 -14.76
C MET A 134 -9.43 -14.73 -15.01
N LEU A 135 -8.81 -13.60 -14.66
CA LEU A 135 -9.35 -12.26 -14.86
C LEU A 135 -8.99 -11.75 -16.26
N GLY A 136 -9.75 -12.17 -17.27
CA GLY A 136 -9.60 -11.72 -18.65
C GLY A 136 -10.63 -10.65 -19.07
N ASN A 137 -10.26 -9.81 -20.04
CA ASN A 137 -11.18 -8.92 -20.81
C ASN A 137 -12.10 -7.96 -20.01
N PHE A 138 -11.75 -7.61 -18.77
CA PHE A 138 -12.59 -6.73 -17.94
C PHE A 138 -12.81 -5.32 -18.50
N PHE A 139 -11.89 -4.82 -19.33
CA PHE A 139 -12.02 -3.51 -19.97
C PHE A 139 -13.31 -3.42 -20.80
N LYS A 140 -13.74 -4.52 -21.43
CA LYS A 140 -14.97 -4.57 -22.24
C LYS A 140 -16.23 -4.62 -21.38
N ASN A 141 -16.17 -5.26 -20.22
CA ASN A 141 -17.34 -5.46 -19.35
C ASN A 141 -17.68 -4.19 -18.57
N SER A 142 -16.67 -3.48 -18.07
CA SER A 142 -16.87 -2.29 -17.23
C SER A 142 -15.72 -1.28 -17.41
N PRO A 143 -15.77 -0.42 -18.44
CA PRO A 143 -14.70 0.52 -18.74
C PRO A 143 -14.48 1.53 -17.60
N VAL A 144 -15.55 1.91 -16.88
CA VAL A 144 -15.47 2.84 -15.75
C VAL A 144 -14.59 2.27 -14.64
N ILE A 145 -14.84 1.03 -14.20
CA ILE A 145 -14.07 0.38 -13.12
C ILE A 145 -12.60 0.25 -13.52
N MET A 146 -12.34 -0.14 -14.77
CA MET A 146 -10.99 -0.27 -15.27
C MET A 146 -10.27 1.09 -15.38
N SER A 147 -10.95 2.15 -15.79
CA SER A 147 -10.39 3.50 -15.80
C SER A 147 -10.04 4.00 -14.40
N CYS A 148 -10.92 3.76 -13.42
CA CYS A 148 -10.68 4.06 -12.02
C CYS A 148 -9.48 3.27 -11.48
N MET A 149 -9.40 1.97 -11.78
CA MET A 149 -8.27 1.14 -11.42
C MET A 149 -6.97 1.67 -12.03
N LEU A 150 -6.96 2.05 -13.32
CA LEU A 150 -5.79 2.63 -13.98
C LEU A 150 -5.33 3.94 -13.34
N ILE A 151 -6.24 4.88 -13.03
CA ILE A 151 -5.92 6.13 -12.34
C ILE A 151 -5.25 5.83 -10.98
N SER A 152 -5.80 4.86 -10.24
CA SER A 152 -5.25 4.47 -8.96
C SER A 152 -3.89 3.77 -9.07
N ILE A 153 -3.64 2.97 -10.12
CA ILE A 153 -2.31 2.39 -10.40
C ILE A 153 -1.29 3.47 -10.78
N LEU A 154 -1.67 4.42 -11.65
CA LEU A 154 -0.81 5.53 -12.06
C LEU A 154 -0.39 6.39 -10.86
N SER A 155 -1.34 6.67 -9.97
CA SER A 155 -1.06 7.37 -8.71
C SER A 155 -0.12 6.57 -7.80
N LEU A 156 -0.25 5.25 -7.76
CA LEU A 156 0.63 4.38 -6.97
C LEU A 156 2.05 4.33 -7.55
N ILE A 157 2.24 4.39 -8.86
CA ILE A 157 3.57 4.43 -9.48
C ILE A 157 4.23 5.81 -9.28
N GLY A 158 3.43 6.88 -9.17
CA GLY A 158 3.93 8.25 -9.06
C GLY A 158 3.96 8.97 -10.40
N PHE A 159 3.01 8.70 -11.29
CA PHE A 159 2.94 9.38 -12.59
C PHE A 159 2.72 10.91 -12.41
N PRO A 160 3.38 11.77 -13.22
CA PRO A 160 3.40 13.22 -13.03
C PRO A 160 2.00 13.83 -12.96
N PHE A 161 1.85 14.87 -12.13
CA PHE A 161 0.61 15.63 -11.88
C PHE A 161 -0.51 14.88 -11.16
N ILE A 162 -0.27 13.64 -10.71
CA ILE A 162 -1.22 12.91 -9.87
C ILE A 162 -0.72 12.95 -8.44
N GLY A 163 -1.63 12.97 -7.45
CA GLY A 163 -1.25 13.22 -6.06
C GLY A 163 -0.16 12.30 -5.47
N GLY A 164 0.04 11.09 -6.03
CA GLY A 164 1.14 10.21 -5.64
C GLY A 164 2.53 10.74 -6.01
N PHE A 165 2.66 11.45 -7.14
CA PHE A 165 3.91 12.08 -7.60
C PHE A 165 4.45 13.06 -6.56
N TYR A 166 3.62 14.00 -6.11
CA TYR A 166 4.01 15.01 -5.13
C TYR A 166 4.52 14.43 -3.80
N SER A 167 4.12 13.20 -3.48
CA SER A 167 4.51 12.55 -2.23
C SER A 167 5.75 11.65 -2.34
N LYS A 168 6.08 11.21 -3.56
CA LYS A 168 7.16 10.24 -3.81
C LYS A 168 8.42 10.87 -4.40
N ASP A 169 8.25 11.94 -5.18
CA ASP A 169 9.34 12.59 -5.89
C ASP A 169 10.08 13.62 -5.01
N LEU A 170 9.39 14.18 -4.03
CA LEU A 170 9.96 15.05 -2.98
C LEU A 170 10.71 14.23 -1.93
#